data_AF-A0A7C6LE85-F1
#
_entry.id   AF-A0A7C6LE85-F1
#
_cell.length_a   1.000
_cell.length_b   1.000
_cell.length_c   1.000
_cell.angle_alpha   90.00
_cell.angle_beta   90.00
_cell.angle_gamma   90.00
#
_symmetry.space_group_name_H-M   'P 1'
#
loop_
_entity.id
_entity.type
_entity.pdbx_description
1 polymer ?
#
loop_
_entity_poly.entity_id
_entity_poly.type
_entity_poly.pdbx_seq_one_letter_code
_entity_poly.pdbx_strand_id
1 'polypeptide(L)'
;MEKSHDDTSKIRRLVVVGDIHGCLEGFTRVMQLASFIDRKGEWRIAPGEHLVICGDMIDEGASSREVVFLIRRLTEEFSGRVTVLLGNHELLLLRTLATGDDRLNWETARSWGRAGGGERLGEYLDRHQVPSLGTSHLQTCFQQSLLEKRRDDYPEEYVSACAAIPTAVARQAAALLGDILEKDGTLPWLKRLPVAAKIGTWGFFHGGPPCGWTAGVAALNRTFAALLEQQRWDHPLLDPYAGRESPVAARHWWQDGEEAVDRLFEAYGMKQVAFGHSPGALNGLFGRLAQRWGKIFKADTYFSLGIEGYLEIVGDEVRAVYAEAGRRTFNRLYKDQPELPPAERLWPVRKGDDQA
;
A
#
# COMPACT_ATOMS: atom_id res chain seq x y z
N MET A 1 -14.71 0.45 -30.79
CA MET A 1 -13.32 0.02 -31.08
C MET A 1 -12.38 0.89 -30.27
N GLU A 2 -12.12 0.52 -29.02
CA GLU A 2 -11.11 1.18 -28.18
C GLU A 2 -9.76 0.51 -28.42
N LYS A 3 -8.77 1.29 -28.83
CA LYS A 3 -7.40 0.83 -29.05
C LYS A 3 -6.76 0.62 -27.67
N SER A 4 -6.26 -0.60 -27.42
CA SER A 4 -5.42 -0.93 -26.27
C SER A 4 -4.17 -0.02 -26.25
N HIS A 5 -4.05 0.84 -25.24
CA HIS A 5 -2.96 1.80 -25.11
C HIS A 5 -1.76 1.32 -24.28
N ASP A 6 -1.69 0.04 -23.94
CA ASP A 6 -0.63 -0.46 -23.08
C ASP A 6 0.54 -1.04 -23.90
N ASP A 7 1.26 -0.16 -24.62
CA ASP A 7 2.54 -0.52 -25.24
C ASP A 7 3.65 -0.50 -24.17
N THR A 8 3.64 -1.52 -23.30
CA THR A 8 4.59 -1.67 -22.20
C THR A 8 6.04 -1.78 -22.67
N SER A 9 6.29 -2.01 -23.96
CA SER A 9 7.64 -2.08 -24.56
C SER A 9 8.43 -0.77 -24.45
N LYS A 10 7.74 0.34 -24.20
CA LYS A 10 8.35 1.66 -24.04
C LYS A 10 8.76 1.99 -22.61
N ILE A 11 8.33 1.21 -21.62
CA ILE A 11 8.66 1.43 -20.22
C ILE A 11 10.10 0.95 -19.97
N ARG A 12 10.94 1.89 -19.54
CA ARG A 12 12.38 1.69 -19.29
C ARG A 12 12.71 1.67 -17.79
N ARG A 13 11.84 2.28 -16.98
CA ARG A 13 12.03 2.43 -15.54
C ARG A 13 10.71 2.32 -14.81
N LEU A 14 10.64 1.42 -13.83
CA LEU A 14 9.54 1.34 -12.86
C LEU A 14 10.03 1.81 -11.50
N VAL A 15 9.19 2.57 -10.81
CA VAL A 15 9.34 2.92 -9.40
C VAL A 15 8.14 2.32 -8.69
N VAL A 16 8.39 1.36 -7.78
CA VAL A 16 7.34 0.64 -7.05
C VAL A 16 7.40 1.05 -5.59
N VAL A 17 6.30 1.61 -5.10
CA VAL A 17 6.12 2.01 -3.70
C VAL A 17 5.09 1.08 -3.08
N GLY A 18 5.43 0.52 -1.91
CA GLY A 18 4.51 -0.25 -1.08
C GLY A 18 3.52 0.65 -0.33
N ASP A 19 3.23 0.22 0.88
CA ASP A 19 2.18 0.74 1.75
C ASP A 19 2.56 2.14 2.26
N ILE A 20 1.67 3.11 2.04
CA ILE A 20 1.93 4.54 2.33
C ILE A 20 1.30 4.96 3.64
N HIS A 21 0.12 4.41 3.98
CA HIS A 21 -0.52 4.60 5.28
C HIS A 21 -0.60 6.05 5.75
N GLY A 22 -1.22 6.93 4.95
CA GLY A 22 -1.42 8.33 5.33
C GLY A 22 -0.13 9.12 5.60
N CYS A 23 1.05 8.59 5.28
CA CYS A 23 2.35 9.22 5.53
C CYS A 23 2.76 10.15 4.37
N LEU A 24 2.02 11.24 4.19
CA LEU A 24 2.18 12.18 3.07
C LEU A 24 3.62 12.70 2.91
N GLU A 25 4.26 13.10 4.00
CA GLU A 25 5.63 13.61 3.93
C GLU A 25 6.63 12.54 3.51
N GLY A 26 6.44 11.31 3.99
CA GLY A 26 7.26 10.15 3.63
C GLY A 26 7.13 9.83 2.14
N PHE A 27 5.90 9.81 1.63
CA PHE A 27 5.64 9.65 0.21
C PHE A 27 6.26 10.77 -0.64
N THR A 28 6.15 12.02 -0.19
CA THR A 28 6.76 13.18 -0.87
C THR A 28 8.29 13.04 -0.94
N ARG A 29 8.95 12.61 0.16
CA ARG A 29 10.39 12.34 0.18
C ARG A 29 10.78 11.25 -0.82
N VAL A 30 9.99 10.18 -0.92
CA VAL A 30 10.23 9.10 -1.89
C VAL A 30 10.06 9.59 -3.33
N MET A 31 9.06 10.41 -3.61
CA MET A 31 8.87 11.01 -4.94
C MET A 31 10.00 11.97 -5.33
N GLN A 32 10.54 12.74 -4.39
CA GLN A 32 11.76 13.54 -4.59
C GLN A 32 12.98 12.65 -4.86
N LEU A 33 13.17 11.58 -4.08
CA LEU A 33 14.28 10.64 -4.23
C LEU A 33 14.23 9.89 -5.57
N ALA A 34 13.03 9.51 -6.02
CA ALA A 34 12.77 8.92 -7.32
C ALA A 34 12.86 9.92 -8.48
N SER A 35 13.12 11.20 -8.17
CA SER A 35 13.14 12.33 -9.11
C SER A 35 11.82 12.56 -9.85
N PHE A 36 10.69 12.10 -9.29
CA PHE A 36 9.33 12.43 -9.75
C PHE A 36 8.84 13.77 -9.24
N ILE A 37 9.58 14.38 -8.31
CA ILE A 37 9.52 15.81 -8.04
C ILE A 37 10.88 16.38 -8.45
N ASP A 38 10.89 17.39 -9.32
CA ASP A 38 12.11 17.99 -9.81
C ASP A 38 12.72 19.01 -8.82
N ARG A 39 13.85 19.61 -9.18
CA ARG A 39 14.56 20.58 -8.31
C ARG A 39 13.79 21.89 -8.09
N LYS A 40 12.76 22.16 -8.88
CA LYS A 40 11.87 23.33 -8.74
C LYS A 40 10.65 22.99 -7.89
N GLY A 41 10.47 21.73 -7.51
CA GLY A 41 9.30 21.26 -6.76
C GLY A 41 8.14 20.81 -7.65
N GLU A 42 8.35 20.72 -8.97
CA GLU A 42 7.30 20.35 -9.92
C GLU A 42 7.22 18.83 -10.08
N TRP A 43 6.01 18.32 -10.14
CA TRP A 43 5.77 16.90 -10.38
C TRP A 43 6.09 16.54 -11.83
N ARG A 44 6.74 15.39 -12.04
CA ARG A 44 7.05 14.85 -13.36
C ARG A 44 7.10 13.33 -13.35
N ILE A 45 6.64 12.71 -14.44
CA ILE A 45 6.93 11.32 -14.77
C ILE A 45 7.24 11.29 -16.27
N ALA A 46 8.50 11.09 -16.64
CA ALA A 46 8.93 11.22 -18.04
C ALA A 46 8.41 10.05 -18.89
N PRO A 47 8.32 10.22 -20.23
CA PRO A 47 8.04 9.10 -21.12
C PRO A 47 9.02 7.93 -20.88
N GLY A 48 8.47 6.74 -20.65
CA GLY A 48 9.24 5.54 -20.32
C GLY A 48 9.51 5.33 -18.83
N GLU A 49 9.10 6.26 -17.96
CA GLU A 49 9.03 6.05 -16.52
C GLU A 49 7.59 5.69 -16.12
N HIS A 50 7.44 4.84 -15.11
CA HIS A 50 6.14 4.46 -14.56
C HIS A 50 6.20 4.35 -13.04
N LEU A 51 5.21 4.91 -12.36
CA LEU A 51 5.00 4.78 -10.91
C LEU A 51 3.99 3.68 -10.64
N VAL A 52 4.30 2.75 -9.74
CA VAL A 52 3.38 1.73 -9.23
C VAL A 52 3.22 1.92 -7.73
N ILE A 53 1.98 2.04 -7.26
CA ILE A 53 1.61 2.10 -5.84
C ILE A 53 0.84 0.82 -5.51
N CYS A 54 1.36 0.02 -4.59
CA CYS A 54 0.85 -1.31 -4.27
C CYS A 54 -0.37 -1.32 -3.33
N GLY A 55 -1.03 -0.19 -3.09
CA GLY A 55 -2.19 -0.09 -2.20
C GLY A 55 -1.85 0.45 -0.81
N ASP A 56 -2.81 0.39 0.11
CA ASP A 56 -2.71 0.86 1.50
C ASP A 56 -2.21 2.31 1.57
N MET A 57 -3.02 3.18 0.96
CA MET A 57 -2.80 4.62 0.94
C MET A 57 -3.30 5.28 2.23
N ILE A 58 -4.28 4.66 2.89
CA ILE A 58 -4.98 5.18 4.08
C ILE A 58 -4.56 4.43 5.35
N ASP A 59 -5.06 4.91 6.49
CA ASP A 59 -4.82 4.40 7.85
C ASP A 59 -3.37 4.58 8.33
N GLU A 60 -3.13 4.33 9.63
CA GLU A 60 -1.83 4.41 10.35
C GLU A 60 -1.06 5.75 10.31
N GLY A 61 -1.44 6.68 9.44
CA GLY A 61 -1.00 8.07 9.39
C GLY A 61 -2.19 9.03 9.37
N ALA A 62 -1.94 10.28 9.78
CA ALA A 62 -2.98 11.28 9.98
C ALA A 62 -3.40 12.03 8.69
N SER A 63 -2.82 11.69 7.53
CA SER A 63 -2.99 12.41 6.26
C SER A 63 -3.50 11.51 5.12
N SER A 64 -4.35 10.52 5.43
CA SER A 64 -4.98 9.62 4.45
C SER A 64 -5.64 10.38 3.30
N ARG A 65 -6.41 11.43 3.61
CA ARG A 65 -7.07 12.27 2.61
C ARG A 65 -6.06 12.89 1.64
N GLU A 66 -5.04 13.54 2.16
CA GLU A 66 -4.03 14.23 1.35
C GLU A 66 -3.28 13.25 0.44
N VAL A 67 -2.93 12.07 0.96
CA VAL A 67 -2.30 11.00 0.16
C VAL A 67 -3.21 10.58 -0.99
N VAL A 68 -4.48 10.27 -0.72
CA VAL A 68 -5.44 9.85 -1.75
C VAL A 68 -5.64 10.94 -2.81
N PHE A 69 -5.83 12.19 -2.40
CA PHE A 69 -6.02 13.31 -3.33
C PHE A 69 -4.78 13.55 -4.19
N LEU A 70 -3.59 13.46 -3.59
CA LEU A 70 -2.33 13.57 -4.34
C LEU A 70 -2.22 12.45 -5.38
N ILE A 71 -2.43 11.20 -4.99
CA ILE A 71 -2.32 10.04 -5.89
C ILE A 71 -3.35 10.13 -7.02
N ARG A 72 -4.60 10.51 -6.72
CA ARG A 72 -5.63 10.78 -7.72
C ARG A 72 -5.16 11.82 -8.74
N ARG A 73 -4.64 12.96 -8.26
CA ARG A 73 -4.09 14.01 -9.13
C ARG A 73 -2.97 13.46 -10.02
N LEU A 74 -2.06 12.65 -9.47
CA LEU A 74 -0.97 12.04 -10.26
C LEU A 74 -1.49 11.08 -11.34
N THR A 75 -2.53 10.30 -11.05
CA THR A 75 -3.15 9.42 -12.07
C THR A 75 -3.80 10.19 -13.22
N GLU A 76 -4.28 11.40 -12.96
CA GLU A 76 -4.87 12.30 -13.96
C GLU A 76 -3.76 13.03 -14.75
N GLU A 77 -2.83 13.69 -14.05
CA GLU A 77 -1.74 14.47 -14.64
C GLU A 77 -0.77 13.62 -15.48
N PHE A 78 -0.50 12.40 -15.04
CA PHE A 78 0.42 11.45 -15.69
C PHE A 78 -0.31 10.19 -16.16
N SER A 79 -1.49 10.38 -16.77
CA SER A 79 -2.31 9.29 -17.30
C SER A 79 -1.48 8.29 -18.14
N GLY A 80 -1.65 7.00 -17.82
CA GLY A 80 -0.90 5.90 -18.44
C GLY A 80 0.52 5.70 -17.90
N ARG A 81 0.98 6.48 -16.91
CA ARG A 81 2.30 6.32 -16.25
C ARG A 81 2.23 6.11 -14.74
N VAL A 82 1.02 6.01 -14.19
CA VAL A 82 0.77 5.74 -12.77
C VAL A 82 -0.22 4.60 -12.66
N THR A 83 0.19 3.54 -11.98
CA THR A 83 -0.66 2.41 -11.61
C THR A 83 -0.88 2.45 -10.11
N VAL A 84 -2.12 2.41 -9.67
CA VAL A 84 -2.51 2.37 -8.26
C VAL A 84 -3.34 1.13 -8.04
N LEU A 85 -2.95 0.33 -7.05
CA LEU A 85 -3.70 -0.86 -6.66
C LEU A 85 -4.58 -0.56 -5.44
N LEU A 86 -5.67 -1.31 -5.30
CA LEU A 86 -6.47 -1.35 -4.08
C LEU A 86 -5.72 -2.18 -3.02
N GLY A 87 -5.51 -1.63 -1.82
CA GLY A 87 -4.99 -2.36 -0.68
C GLY A 87 -6.09 -2.97 0.20
N ASN A 88 -5.69 -3.66 1.27
CA ASN A 88 -6.66 -4.23 2.19
C ASN A 88 -7.32 -3.16 3.08
N HIS A 89 -6.63 -2.05 3.36
CA HIS A 89 -7.19 -0.94 4.12
C HIS A 89 -8.27 -0.20 3.34
N GLU A 90 -8.07 0.03 2.03
CA GLU A 90 -9.14 0.57 1.19
C GLU A 90 -10.33 -0.39 1.11
N LEU A 91 -10.09 -1.71 1.04
CA LEU A 91 -11.16 -2.70 1.05
C LEU A 91 -11.94 -2.72 2.38
N LEU A 92 -11.25 -2.56 3.52
CA LEU A 92 -11.87 -2.42 4.84
C LEU A 92 -12.76 -1.18 4.92
N LEU A 93 -12.30 -0.05 4.40
CA LEU A 93 -13.12 1.16 4.32
C LEU A 93 -14.37 0.92 3.48
N LEU A 94 -14.22 0.36 2.27
CA LEU A 94 -15.34 0.04 1.39
C LEU A 94 -16.37 -0.90 2.06
N ARG A 95 -15.88 -1.93 2.77
CA ARG A 95 -16.71 -2.85 3.54
C ARG A 95 -17.46 -2.14 4.64
N THR A 96 -16.76 -1.35 5.45
CA THR A 96 -17.33 -0.59 6.57
C THR A 96 -18.48 0.31 6.10
N LEU A 97 -18.26 1.04 5.01
CA LEU A 97 -19.27 1.91 4.41
C LEU A 97 -20.47 1.14 3.85
N ALA A 98 -20.25 -0.04 3.28
CA ALA A 98 -21.31 -0.84 2.67
C ALA A 98 -22.15 -1.62 3.70
N THR A 99 -21.53 -2.15 4.75
CA THR A 99 -22.20 -3.04 5.71
C THR A 99 -22.61 -2.35 7.00
N GLY A 100 -22.16 -1.11 7.25
CA GLY A 100 -22.38 -0.42 8.52
C GLY A 100 -21.65 -1.09 9.69
N ASP A 101 -20.46 -1.64 9.42
CA ASP A 101 -19.54 -2.13 10.45
C ASP A 101 -19.07 -0.93 11.32
N ASP A 102 -18.67 -1.19 12.57
CA ASP A 102 -18.16 -0.17 13.49
C ASP A 102 -16.63 -0.08 13.54
N ARG A 103 -15.93 -0.85 12.71
CA ARG A 103 -14.46 -0.88 12.59
C ARG A 103 -13.86 0.26 11.76
N LEU A 104 -14.47 1.45 11.82
CA LEU A 104 -13.94 2.62 11.13
C LEU A 104 -12.57 3.01 11.69
N ASN A 105 -11.57 3.19 10.81
CA ASN A 105 -10.31 3.77 11.22
C ASN A 105 -10.47 5.27 11.52
N TRP A 106 -10.22 5.65 12.77
CA TRP A 106 -10.48 7.00 13.24
C TRP A 106 -9.52 8.04 12.67
N GLU A 107 -8.25 7.72 12.41
CA GLU A 107 -7.33 8.66 11.77
C GLU A 107 -7.73 8.97 10.33
N THR A 108 -8.17 7.95 9.60
CA THR A 108 -8.72 8.13 8.26
C THR A 108 -9.96 9.01 8.30
N ALA A 109 -10.93 8.73 9.17
CA ALA A 109 -12.11 9.57 9.32
C ALA A 109 -11.75 11.02 9.72
N ARG A 110 -10.80 11.20 10.64
CA ARG A 110 -10.30 12.50 11.08
C ARG A 110 -9.64 13.28 9.96
N SER A 111 -8.88 12.64 9.07
CA SER A 111 -8.24 13.33 7.94
C SER A 111 -9.25 13.98 7.00
N TRP A 112 -10.40 13.33 6.75
CA TRP A 112 -11.52 13.96 6.03
C TRP A 112 -12.31 14.94 6.88
N GLY A 113 -12.44 14.72 8.19
CA GLY A 113 -13.11 15.68 9.08
C GLY A 113 -12.41 17.04 9.20
N ARG A 114 -11.11 17.11 8.90
CA ARG A 114 -10.29 18.33 8.97
C ARG A 114 -10.32 19.19 7.70
N ALA A 115 -10.85 18.68 6.58
CA ALA A 115 -10.75 19.35 5.28
C ALA A 115 -11.87 18.98 4.30
N GLY A 116 -11.95 19.72 3.18
CA GLY A 116 -12.64 19.26 1.97
C GLY A 116 -14.17 19.06 2.10
N GLY A 117 -14.86 19.89 2.88
CA GLY A 117 -16.31 19.77 3.08
C GLY A 117 -16.70 18.76 4.16
N GLY A 118 -15.73 18.31 4.97
CA GLY A 118 -15.92 17.39 6.09
C GLY A 118 -16.20 18.05 7.43
N GLU A 119 -16.52 19.35 7.48
CA GLU A 119 -16.73 20.10 8.72
C GLU A 119 -17.77 19.43 9.63
N ARG A 120 -18.86 18.93 9.04
CA ARG A 120 -19.90 18.18 9.77
C ARG A 120 -19.36 16.89 10.40
N LEU A 121 -18.46 16.19 9.71
CA LEU A 121 -17.79 15.01 10.27
C LEU A 121 -16.81 15.43 11.37
N GLY A 122 -16.00 16.47 11.15
CA GLY A 122 -15.08 17.02 12.16
C GLY A 122 -15.78 17.39 13.46
N GLU A 123 -16.83 18.22 13.38
CA GLU A 123 -17.67 18.62 14.51
C GLU A 123 -18.31 17.42 15.22
N TYR A 124 -18.74 16.41 14.44
CA TYR A 124 -19.31 15.19 14.99
C TYR A 124 -18.28 14.41 15.81
N LEU A 125 -17.08 14.21 15.27
CA LEU A 125 -15.98 13.52 15.95
C LEU A 125 -15.54 14.28 17.21
N ASP A 126 -15.49 15.62 17.17
CA ASP A 126 -15.15 16.46 18.32
C ASP A 126 -16.19 16.39 19.44
N ARG A 127 -17.48 16.48 19.09
CA ARG A 127 -18.58 16.34 20.06
C ARG A 127 -18.53 15.01 20.81
N HIS A 128 -18.11 13.95 20.12
CA HIS A 128 -17.99 12.61 20.67
C HIS A 128 -16.60 12.29 21.23
N GLN A 129 -15.70 13.29 21.31
CA GLN A 129 -14.37 13.16 21.89
C GLN A 129 -13.55 12.01 21.27
N VAL A 130 -13.72 11.76 19.97
CA VAL A 130 -12.94 10.74 19.25
C VAL A 130 -11.48 11.17 19.29
N PRO A 131 -10.55 10.35 19.82
CA PRO A 131 -9.15 10.72 19.90
C PRO A 131 -8.56 10.90 18.48
N SER A 132 -7.46 11.63 18.39
CA SER A 132 -6.70 11.71 17.15
C SER A 132 -5.23 11.88 17.43
N LEU A 133 -4.39 11.25 16.62
CA LEU A 133 -2.95 11.29 16.73
C LEU A 133 -2.35 11.94 15.48
N GLY A 134 -1.15 12.52 15.62
CA GLY A 134 -0.37 12.98 14.48
C GLY A 134 0.51 11.86 13.92
N THR A 135 0.82 11.90 12.63
CA THR A 135 1.67 10.89 11.96
C THR A 135 3.00 10.67 12.69
N SER A 136 3.71 11.72 13.11
CA SER A 136 4.98 11.57 13.84
C SER A 136 4.81 10.87 15.20
N HIS A 137 3.68 11.07 15.87
CA HIS A 137 3.38 10.42 17.15
C HIS A 137 3.08 8.94 16.93
N LEU A 138 2.22 8.62 15.95
CA LEU A 138 1.94 7.23 15.53
C LEU A 138 3.23 6.49 15.19
N GLN A 139 4.09 7.08 14.38
CA GLN A 139 5.40 6.50 14.03
C GLN A 139 6.25 6.21 15.26
N THR A 140 6.31 7.16 16.21
CA THR A 140 7.06 6.96 17.46
C THR A 140 6.50 5.79 18.26
N CYS A 141 5.18 5.66 18.34
CA CYS A 141 4.53 4.59 19.06
C CYS A 141 4.73 3.22 18.40
N PHE A 142 4.60 3.13 17.07
CA PHE A 142 4.91 1.90 16.34
C PHE A 142 6.38 1.47 16.52
N GLN A 143 7.30 2.43 16.46
CA GLN A 143 8.72 2.18 16.73
C GLN A 143 8.97 1.68 18.16
N GLN A 144 8.31 2.27 19.16
CA GLN A 144 8.42 1.84 20.56
C GLN A 144 7.84 0.44 20.75
N SER A 145 6.64 0.18 20.22
CA SER A 145 6.02 -1.14 20.23
C SER A 145 6.93 -2.20 19.60
N LEU A 146 7.59 -1.88 18.48
CA LEU A 146 8.49 -2.80 17.81
C LEU A 146 9.70 -3.14 18.69
N LEU A 147 10.27 -2.15 19.37
CA LEU A 147 11.41 -2.34 20.26
C LEU A 147 11.05 -3.14 21.52
N GLU A 148 9.89 -2.87 22.12
CA GLU A 148 9.49 -3.45 23.40
C GLU A 148 8.81 -4.81 23.26
N LYS A 149 7.92 -4.94 22.27
CA LYS A 149 6.99 -6.07 22.13
C LYS A 149 7.22 -6.90 20.87
N ARG A 150 8.09 -6.45 19.96
CA ARG A 150 8.26 -7.02 18.62
C ARG A 150 6.94 -7.04 17.82
N ARG A 151 6.14 -5.99 18.00
CA ARG A 151 4.85 -5.77 17.34
C ARG A 151 4.73 -4.33 16.85
N ASP A 152 3.77 -4.07 16.01
CA ASP A 152 3.48 -2.81 15.37
C ASP A 152 2.10 -2.28 15.77
N ASP A 153 1.85 -2.24 17.08
CA ASP A 153 0.55 -1.88 17.63
C ASP A 153 0.36 -0.35 17.74
N TYR A 154 -0.87 0.10 17.52
CA TYR A 154 -1.31 1.43 17.96
C TYR A 154 -1.11 1.61 19.48
N PRO A 155 -0.99 2.85 19.99
CA PRO A 155 -0.86 3.08 21.43
C PRO A 155 -2.03 2.49 22.21
N GLU A 156 -1.78 1.77 23.31
CA GLU A 156 -2.83 1.09 24.09
C GLU A 156 -3.91 2.06 24.60
N GLU A 157 -3.51 3.25 25.03
CA GLU A 157 -4.42 4.31 25.47
C GLU A 157 -5.33 4.78 24.33
N TYR A 158 -4.78 4.93 23.12
CA TYR A 158 -5.55 5.27 21.93
C TYR A 158 -6.53 4.17 21.55
N VAL A 159 -6.07 2.92 21.52
CA VAL A 159 -6.93 1.75 21.22
C VAL A 159 -8.07 1.66 22.25
N SER A 160 -7.76 1.84 23.53
CA SER A 160 -8.75 1.81 24.62
C SER A 160 -9.78 2.93 24.49
N ALA A 161 -9.34 4.16 24.19
CA ALA A 161 -10.23 5.30 23.96
C ALA A 161 -11.12 5.08 22.74
N CYS A 162 -10.57 4.55 21.64
CA CYS A 162 -11.32 4.20 20.43
C CYS A 162 -12.35 3.09 20.69
N ALA A 163 -11.98 2.05 21.44
CA ALA A 163 -12.87 0.95 21.79
C ALA A 163 -14.03 1.38 22.73
N ALA A 164 -13.85 2.47 23.48
CA ALA A 164 -14.90 3.04 24.32
C ALA A 164 -15.94 3.86 23.53
N ILE A 165 -15.70 4.14 22.24
CA ILE A 165 -16.65 4.86 21.39
C ILE A 165 -17.86 3.97 21.10
N PRO A 166 -19.10 4.43 21.35
CA PRO A 166 -20.28 3.62 21.08
C PRO A 166 -20.41 3.23 19.60
N THR A 167 -20.79 1.99 19.31
CA THR A 167 -21.07 1.48 17.96
C THR A 167 -21.98 2.41 17.13
N ALA A 168 -22.99 3.03 17.77
CA ALA A 168 -23.87 3.99 17.09
C ALA A 168 -23.13 5.24 16.59
N VAL A 169 -22.12 5.70 17.34
CA VAL A 169 -21.26 6.82 16.95
C VAL A 169 -20.37 6.44 15.78
N ALA A 170 -19.74 5.26 15.85
CA ALA A 170 -18.92 4.74 14.74
C ALA A 170 -19.71 4.59 13.44
N ARG A 171 -20.90 4.00 13.49
CA ARG A 171 -21.78 3.87 12.32
C ARG A 171 -22.20 5.22 11.73
N GLN A 172 -22.53 6.19 12.58
CA GLN A 172 -22.91 7.52 12.12
C GLN A 172 -21.70 8.27 11.53
N ALA A 173 -20.51 8.13 12.10
CA ALA A 173 -19.28 8.67 11.54
C ALA A 173 -18.95 8.03 10.18
N ALA A 174 -19.11 6.72 10.04
CA ALA A 174 -18.93 6.01 8.79
C ALA A 174 -19.92 6.48 7.72
N ALA A 175 -21.20 6.69 8.06
CA ALA A 175 -22.20 7.24 7.15
C ALA A 175 -21.82 8.66 6.68
N LEU A 176 -21.42 9.55 7.60
CA LEU A 176 -20.97 10.90 7.26
C LEU A 176 -19.73 10.87 6.35
N LEU A 177 -18.76 10.01 6.65
CA LEU A 177 -17.58 9.82 5.81
C LEU A 177 -17.97 9.30 4.43
N GLY A 178 -18.86 8.32 4.35
CA GLY A 178 -19.38 7.78 3.08
C GLY A 178 -19.99 8.86 2.19
N ASP A 179 -20.83 9.73 2.74
CA ASP A 179 -21.43 10.86 2.02
C ASP A 179 -20.36 11.82 1.47
N ILE A 180 -19.32 12.11 2.25
CA ILE A 180 -18.20 12.96 1.85
C ILE A 180 -17.41 12.32 0.69
N LEU A 181 -17.06 11.04 0.83
CA LEU A 181 -16.28 10.29 -0.16
C LEU A 181 -17.04 10.09 -1.47
N GLU A 182 -18.37 9.93 -1.42
CA GLU A 182 -19.19 9.89 -2.63
C GLU A 182 -19.19 11.26 -3.31
N LYS A 183 -19.38 12.34 -2.54
CA LYS A 183 -19.45 13.71 -3.05
C LYS A 183 -18.13 14.20 -3.67
N ASP A 184 -16.99 13.86 -3.07
CA ASP A 184 -15.67 14.24 -3.59
C ASP A 184 -15.11 13.27 -4.66
N GLY A 185 -15.89 12.24 -4.99
CA GLY A 185 -15.57 11.23 -6.00
C GLY A 185 -14.52 10.20 -5.56
N THR A 186 -14.08 10.20 -4.29
CA THR A 186 -13.12 9.22 -3.78
C THR A 186 -13.73 7.83 -3.71
N LEU A 187 -14.97 7.69 -3.24
CA LEU A 187 -15.64 6.40 -3.14
C LEU A 187 -15.77 5.70 -4.51
N PRO A 188 -16.29 6.34 -5.56
CA PRO A 188 -16.32 5.72 -6.89
C PRO A 188 -14.93 5.52 -7.50
N TRP A 189 -13.92 6.33 -7.13
CA TRP A 189 -12.54 6.11 -7.57
C TRP A 189 -11.93 4.85 -6.94
N LEU A 190 -12.05 4.67 -5.61
CA LEU A 190 -11.60 3.48 -4.89
C LEU A 190 -12.23 2.20 -5.44
N LYS A 191 -13.55 2.21 -5.69
CA LYS A 191 -14.28 1.06 -6.26
C LYS A 191 -13.79 0.64 -7.66
N ARG A 192 -13.08 1.52 -8.38
CA ARG A 192 -12.53 1.23 -9.72
C ARG A 192 -11.06 0.82 -9.72
N LEU A 193 -10.38 0.90 -8.58
CA LEU A 193 -8.97 0.51 -8.50
C LEU A 193 -8.82 -0.99 -8.80
N PRO A 194 -7.83 -1.38 -9.63
CA PRO A 194 -7.50 -2.78 -9.82
C PRO A 194 -6.87 -3.35 -8.54
N VAL A 195 -7.03 -4.66 -8.32
CA VAL A 195 -6.36 -5.39 -7.22
C VAL A 195 -5.04 -6.01 -7.63
N ALA A 196 -4.76 -6.03 -8.93
CA ALA A 196 -3.50 -6.49 -9.49
C ALA A 196 -3.22 -5.77 -10.82
N ALA A 197 -1.94 -5.61 -11.15
CA ALA A 197 -1.52 -5.09 -12.45
C ALA A 197 -0.43 -5.97 -13.06
N LYS A 198 -0.27 -5.85 -14.37
CA LYS A 198 0.82 -6.49 -15.11
C LYS A 198 1.44 -5.48 -16.06
N ILE A 199 2.76 -5.35 -16.03
CA ILE A 199 3.52 -4.49 -16.94
C ILE A 199 4.65 -5.33 -17.53
N GLY A 200 4.55 -5.66 -18.82
CA GLY A 200 5.44 -6.64 -19.45
C GLY A 200 5.37 -8.00 -18.74
N THR A 201 6.50 -8.48 -18.21
CA THR A 201 6.57 -9.73 -17.44
C THR A 201 6.39 -9.54 -15.94
N TRP A 202 6.26 -8.32 -15.45
CA TRP A 202 6.08 -8.01 -14.04
C TRP A 202 4.62 -8.05 -13.62
N GLY A 203 4.32 -8.76 -12.54
CA GLY A 203 3.06 -8.66 -11.80
C GLY A 203 3.19 -7.73 -10.59
N PHE A 204 2.11 -7.06 -10.24
CA PHE A 204 2.02 -6.19 -9.07
C PHE A 204 0.76 -6.50 -8.30
N PHE A 205 0.89 -6.67 -6.99
CA PHE A 205 -0.20 -6.99 -6.07
C PHE A 205 -0.03 -6.19 -4.79
N HIS A 206 -1.11 -6.04 -4.03
CA HIS A 206 -0.98 -5.56 -2.67
C HIS A 206 -0.47 -6.68 -1.75
N GLY A 207 -1.25 -7.75 -1.52
CA GLY A 207 -0.81 -8.91 -0.73
C GLY A 207 -0.04 -9.93 -1.56
N GLY A 208 -0.62 -10.36 -2.68
CA GLY A 208 -0.01 -11.33 -3.57
C GLY A 208 -0.99 -11.96 -4.54
N PRO A 209 -0.51 -12.77 -5.49
CA PRO A 209 -1.36 -13.54 -6.38
C PRO A 209 -2.23 -14.54 -5.58
N PRO A 210 -3.57 -14.46 -5.69
CA PRO A 210 -4.48 -15.46 -5.14
C PRO A 210 -4.07 -16.89 -5.47
N CYS A 211 -3.88 -17.70 -4.42
CA CYS A 211 -3.69 -19.14 -4.54
C CYS A 211 -4.95 -19.78 -5.15
N GLY A 212 -4.76 -20.70 -6.10
CA GLY A 212 -5.87 -21.38 -6.79
C GLY A 212 -6.50 -20.58 -7.94
N TRP A 213 -6.13 -19.31 -8.14
CA TRP A 213 -6.59 -18.53 -9.29
C TRP A 213 -5.66 -18.71 -10.50
N THR A 214 -6.23 -19.06 -11.65
CA THR A 214 -5.46 -19.37 -12.88
C THR A 214 -5.89 -18.58 -14.11
N ALA A 215 -6.92 -17.74 -14.00
CA ALA A 215 -7.45 -16.97 -15.13
C ALA A 215 -6.67 -15.66 -15.43
N GLY A 216 -5.54 -15.44 -14.74
CA GLY A 216 -4.68 -14.27 -14.88
C GLY A 216 -5.25 -12.96 -14.31
N VAL A 217 -4.44 -11.89 -14.41
CA VAL A 217 -4.69 -10.57 -13.80
C VAL A 217 -5.99 -9.91 -14.30
N ALA A 218 -6.24 -9.93 -15.61
CA ALA A 218 -7.40 -9.25 -16.19
C ALA A 218 -8.72 -9.88 -15.73
N ALA A 219 -8.79 -11.21 -15.63
CA ALA A 219 -9.96 -11.89 -15.11
C ALA A 219 -10.14 -11.68 -13.61
N LEU A 220 -9.02 -11.64 -12.86
CA LEU A 220 -9.03 -11.35 -11.43
C LEU A 220 -9.66 -9.98 -11.15
N ASN A 221 -9.18 -8.93 -11.81
CA ASN A 221 -9.73 -7.57 -11.64
C ASN A 221 -11.23 -7.49 -12.00
N ARG A 222 -11.66 -8.10 -13.11
CA ARG A 222 -13.09 -8.12 -13.48
C ARG A 222 -13.96 -8.85 -12.46
N THR A 223 -13.48 -10.00 -11.98
CA THR A 223 -14.22 -10.82 -11.00
C THR A 223 -14.31 -10.11 -9.66
N PHE A 224 -13.19 -9.56 -9.17
CA PHE A 224 -13.16 -8.77 -7.95
C PHE A 224 -14.11 -7.57 -8.03
N ALA A 225 -14.06 -6.79 -9.11
CA ALA A 225 -14.95 -5.65 -9.31
C ALA A 225 -16.44 -6.06 -9.32
N ALA A 226 -16.78 -7.15 -10.00
CA ALA A 226 -18.15 -7.66 -10.03
C ALA A 226 -18.64 -8.14 -8.64
N LEU A 227 -17.77 -8.80 -7.87
CA LEU A 227 -18.09 -9.21 -6.49
C LEU A 227 -18.29 -8.00 -5.58
N LEU A 228 -17.45 -6.98 -5.73
CA LEU A 228 -17.54 -5.73 -4.96
C LEU A 228 -18.84 -4.98 -5.29
N GLU A 229 -19.21 -4.88 -6.57
CA GLU A 229 -20.48 -4.27 -7.02
C GLU A 229 -21.70 -5.03 -6.48
N GLN A 230 -21.64 -6.36 -6.46
CA GLN A 230 -22.67 -7.23 -5.90
C GLN A 230 -22.63 -7.32 -4.36
N GLN A 231 -21.68 -6.64 -3.70
CA GLN A 231 -21.47 -6.67 -2.25
C GLN A 231 -21.33 -8.10 -1.68
N ARG A 232 -20.63 -8.97 -2.41
CA ARG A 232 -20.38 -10.38 -2.01
C ARG A 232 -19.26 -10.49 -0.99
N TRP A 233 -19.42 -9.84 0.15
CA TRP A 233 -18.44 -9.77 1.25
C TRP A 233 -18.12 -11.11 1.90
N ASP A 234 -18.90 -12.15 1.60
CA ASP A 234 -18.67 -13.55 1.98
C ASP A 234 -17.65 -14.27 1.08
N HIS A 235 -17.32 -13.69 -0.08
CA HIS A 235 -16.44 -14.32 -1.04
C HIS A 235 -14.95 -14.17 -0.64
N PRO A 236 -14.12 -15.24 -0.71
CA PRO A 236 -12.71 -15.20 -0.28
C PRO A 236 -11.86 -14.11 -0.95
N LEU A 237 -12.13 -13.80 -2.22
CA LEU A 237 -11.46 -12.69 -2.92
C LEU A 237 -11.67 -11.32 -2.24
N LEU A 238 -12.76 -11.11 -1.50
CA LEU A 238 -13.05 -9.87 -0.78
C LEU A 238 -12.68 -9.94 0.72
N ASP A 239 -11.92 -10.95 1.15
CA ASP A 239 -11.43 -11.02 2.53
C ASP A 239 -10.26 -10.03 2.72
N PRO A 240 -10.38 -9.02 3.60
CA PRO A 240 -9.31 -8.05 3.83
C PRO A 240 -8.33 -8.44 4.94
N TYR A 241 -8.56 -9.50 5.70
CA TYR A 241 -7.81 -9.76 6.93
C TYR A 241 -6.67 -10.76 6.72
N ALA A 242 -6.99 -11.95 6.22
CA ALA A 242 -6.00 -12.97 5.91
C ALA A 242 -6.66 -14.05 5.07
N GLY A 243 -6.20 -14.21 3.84
CA GLY A 243 -6.65 -15.29 2.97
C GLY A 243 -5.64 -15.48 1.86
N ARG A 244 -5.17 -16.71 1.66
CA ARG A 244 -4.23 -17.01 0.56
C ARG A 244 -4.88 -16.79 -0.81
N GLU A 245 -6.21 -16.73 -0.82
CA GLU A 245 -7.10 -16.49 -1.95
C GLU A 245 -7.34 -15.00 -2.18
N SER A 246 -7.12 -14.11 -1.20
CA SER A 246 -7.39 -12.68 -1.36
C SER A 246 -6.20 -11.96 -2.00
N PRO A 247 -6.39 -11.20 -3.10
CA PRO A 247 -5.28 -10.48 -3.72
C PRO A 247 -4.72 -9.35 -2.84
N VAL A 248 -5.53 -8.88 -1.90
CA VAL A 248 -5.15 -7.81 -0.95
C VAL A 248 -4.66 -8.36 0.39
N ALA A 249 -5.03 -9.58 0.78
CA ALA A 249 -4.66 -10.13 2.09
C ALA A 249 -3.78 -11.39 2.03
N ALA A 250 -3.35 -11.82 0.83
CA ALA A 250 -2.49 -12.99 0.69
C ALA A 250 -1.13 -12.77 1.36
N ARG A 251 -0.82 -13.62 2.33
CA ARG A 251 0.47 -13.69 3.02
C ARG A 251 1.06 -15.08 2.86
N HIS A 252 2.37 -15.20 3.05
CA HIS A 252 3.11 -16.47 3.10
C HIS A 252 3.06 -17.33 1.82
N TRP A 253 2.47 -16.84 0.73
CA TRP A 253 2.38 -17.57 -0.55
C TRP A 253 3.76 -17.94 -1.14
N TRP A 254 4.80 -17.18 -0.79
CA TRP A 254 6.20 -17.46 -1.17
C TRP A 254 6.85 -18.59 -0.38
N GLN A 255 6.22 -19.08 0.70
CA GLN A 255 6.80 -20.12 1.56
C GLN A 255 6.61 -21.54 0.97
N ASP A 256 5.78 -21.68 -0.05
CA ASP A 256 5.50 -22.97 -0.72
C ASP A 256 6.65 -23.49 -1.59
N GLY A 257 7.72 -22.71 -1.75
CA GLY A 257 8.89 -23.06 -2.56
C GLY A 257 8.86 -22.49 -3.98
N GLU A 258 10.02 -22.47 -4.63
CA GLU A 258 10.21 -21.80 -5.93
C GLU A 258 9.36 -22.43 -7.03
N GLU A 259 9.28 -23.77 -7.08
CA GLU A 259 8.47 -24.47 -8.09
C GLU A 259 6.97 -24.17 -8.00
N ALA A 260 6.45 -23.99 -6.78
CA ALA A 260 5.05 -23.61 -6.57
C ALA A 260 4.80 -22.18 -7.06
N VAL A 261 5.73 -21.28 -6.80
CA VAL A 261 5.71 -19.90 -7.30
C VAL A 261 5.82 -19.87 -8.82
N ASP A 262 6.64 -20.72 -9.44
CA ASP A 262 6.75 -20.80 -10.89
C ASP A 262 5.42 -21.20 -11.55
N ARG A 263 4.74 -22.22 -11.01
CA ARG A 263 3.40 -22.61 -11.49
C ARG A 263 2.38 -21.48 -11.33
N LEU A 264 2.44 -20.77 -10.21
CA LEU A 264 1.59 -19.61 -9.97
C LEU A 264 1.89 -18.51 -10.98
N PHE A 265 3.15 -18.21 -11.24
CA PHE A 265 3.57 -17.16 -12.16
C PHE A 265 3.21 -17.50 -13.61
N GLU A 266 3.34 -18.76 -14.01
CA GLU A 266 2.88 -19.27 -15.30
C GLU A 266 1.38 -19.05 -15.50
N ALA A 267 0.56 -19.34 -14.49
CA ALA A 267 -0.89 -19.14 -14.54
C ALA A 267 -1.30 -17.67 -14.70
N TYR A 268 -0.47 -16.73 -14.26
CA TYR A 268 -0.66 -15.28 -14.45
C TYR A 268 0.11 -14.73 -15.66
N GLY A 269 0.93 -15.56 -16.32
CA GLY A 269 1.82 -15.19 -17.40
C GLY A 269 2.88 -14.17 -17.00
N MET A 270 3.34 -14.18 -15.75
CA MET A 270 4.36 -13.28 -15.21
C MET A 270 5.67 -14.03 -14.93
N LYS A 271 6.76 -13.29 -14.71
CA LYS A 271 8.08 -13.83 -14.33
C LYS A 271 8.59 -13.28 -13.01
N GLN A 272 8.19 -12.06 -12.68
CA GLN A 272 8.50 -11.43 -11.41
C GLN A 272 7.25 -10.81 -10.81
N VAL A 273 7.22 -10.67 -9.48
CA VAL A 273 6.19 -9.96 -8.73
C VAL A 273 6.82 -8.96 -7.77
N ALA A 274 6.25 -7.76 -7.70
CA ALA A 274 6.44 -6.85 -6.58
C ALA A 274 5.13 -6.71 -5.77
N PHE A 275 5.23 -6.72 -4.44
CA PHE A 275 4.06 -6.69 -3.54
C PHE A 275 4.30 -5.90 -2.25
N GLY A 276 3.21 -5.39 -1.66
CA GLY A 276 3.17 -4.65 -0.40
C GLY A 276 2.74 -5.51 0.80
N HIS A 277 1.88 -4.97 1.68
CA HIS A 277 1.07 -5.62 2.73
C HIS A 277 1.82 -6.27 3.90
N SER A 278 3.01 -6.83 3.64
CA SER A 278 3.74 -7.70 4.55
C SER A 278 5.12 -7.13 4.82
N PRO A 279 5.25 -6.18 5.77
CA PRO A 279 6.51 -5.47 6.00
C PRO A 279 7.62 -6.40 6.52
N GLY A 280 7.26 -7.51 7.16
CA GLY A 280 8.17 -8.60 7.58
C GLY A 280 8.36 -9.73 6.56
N ALA A 281 7.85 -9.62 5.33
CA ALA A 281 7.96 -10.71 4.35
C ALA A 281 9.42 -11.01 3.95
N LEU A 282 9.59 -12.21 3.39
CA LEU A 282 10.85 -12.76 2.89
C LEU A 282 11.94 -12.89 3.96
N ASN A 283 11.53 -13.25 5.20
CA ASN A 283 12.40 -13.33 6.38
C ASN A 283 13.15 -12.02 6.67
N GLY A 284 12.61 -10.90 6.19
CA GLY A 284 13.22 -9.59 6.31
C GLY A 284 12.80 -8.86 7.57
N LEU A 285 13.67 -7.98 8.04
CA LEU A 285 13.35 -6.98 9.04
C LEU A 285 12.29 -6.02 8.49
N PHE A 286 11.44 -5.49 9.37
CA PHE A 286 10.46 -4.49 8.98
C PHE A 286 11.19 -3.27 8.42
N GLY A 287 10.74 -2.82 7.26
CA GLY A 287 11.33 -1.71 6.54
C GLY A 287 12.52 -2.00 5.64
N ARG A 288 13.01 -3.24 5.60
CA ARG A 288 14.02 -3.65 4.61
C ARG A 288 13.34 -4.24 3.37
N LEU A 289 13.50 -3.62 2.21
CA LEU A 289 13.14 -4.21 0.92
C LEU A 289 13.98 -5.47 0.68
N ALA A 290 13.37 -6.47 0.04
CA ALA A 290 14.00 -7.77 -0.10
C ALA A 290 13.54 -8.47 -1.38
N GLN A 291 14.30 -9.48 -1.78
CA GLN A 291 13.94 -10.35 -2.89
C GLN A 291 14.04 -11.82 -2.52
N ARG A 292 13.36 -12.68 -3.28
CA ARG A 292 13.55 -14.12 -3.25
C ARG A 292 13.63 -14.68 -4.68
N TRP A 293 14.65 -15.50 -4.94
CA TRP A 293 14.89 -16.21 -6.21
C TRP A 293 15.00 -15.34 -7.47
N GLY A 294 15.15 -14.02 -7.34
CA GLY A 294 15.06 -13.08 -8.45
C GLY A 294 13.66 -12.94 -9.05
N LYS A 295 12.64 -13.45 -8.35
CA LYS A 295 11.25 -13.57 -8.82
C LYS A 295 10.28 -12.77 -7.95
N ILE A 296 10.55 -12.69 -6.66
CA ILE A 296 9.63 -12.09 -5.69
C ILE A 296 10.33 -10.90 -5.06
N PHE A 297 9.68 -9.74 -5.04
CA PHE A 297 10.24 -8.51 -4.51
C PHE A 297 9.26 -7.86 -3.54
N LYS A 298 9.68 -7.67 -2.29
CA LYS A 298 8.90 -6.94 -1.29
C LYS A 298 9.11 -5.45 -1.48
N ALA A 299 8.02 -4.70 -1.68
CA ALA A 299 7.99 -3.25 -1.88
C ALA A 299 7.60 -2.47 -0.61
N ASP A 300 7.04 -3.14 0.39
CA ASP A 300 6.63 -2.54 1.65
C ASP A 300 7.84 -2.27 2.57
N THR A 301 8.15 -0.99 2.77
CA THR A 301 9.15 -0.50 3.73
C THR A 301 8.55 -0.04 5.05
N TYR A 302 7.24 -0.16 5.22
CA TYR A 302 6.53 0.20 6.43
C TYR A 302 6.67 1.68 6.78
N PHE A 303 6.02 2.54 5.99
CA PHE A 303 6.03 4.00 6.19
C PHE A 303 5.49 4.40 7.56
N SER A 304 4.63 3.58 8.16
CA SER A 304 4.14 3.70 9.54
C SER A 304 5.25 3.63 10.58
N LEU A 305 6.39 2.98 10.29
CA LEU A 305 7.58 3.10 11.15
C LEU A 305 8.43 4.34 10.85
N GLY A 306 8.14 5.09 9.79
CA GLY A 306 9.00 6.17 9.30
C GLY A 306 10.25 5.63 8.61
N ILE A 307 10.14 4.48 7.95
CA ILE A 307 11.16 3.92 7.06
C ILE A 307 10.64 4.02 5.62
N GLU A 308 11.13 5.00 4.87
CA GLU A 308 10.66 5.24 3.50
C GLU A 308 11.65 4.76 2.45
N GLY A 309 11.14 4.04 1.46
CA GLY A 309 11.90 3.58 0.31
C GLY A 309 11.01 3.11 -0.82
N TYR A 310 11.65 2.64 -1.89
CA TYR A 310 10.98 2.11 -3.07
C TYR A 310 11.88 1.09 -3.79
N LEU A 311 11.25 0.23 -4.59
CA LEU A 311 11.96 -0.59 -5.57
C LEU A 311 12.09 0.19 -6.88
N GLU A 312 13.30 0.20 -7.43
CA GLU A 312 13.57 0.72 -8.76
C GLU A 312 13.92 -0.42 -9.71
N ILE A 313 13.20 -0.53 -10.82
CA ILE A 313 13.40 -1.59 -11.82
C ILE A 313 13.79 -0.93 -13.14
N VAL A 314 14.96 -1.30 -13.67
CA VAL A 314 15.48 -0.81 -14.95
C VAL A 314 16.01 -1.99 -15.74
N GLY A 315 15.28 -2.37 -16.80
CA GLY A 315 15.53 -3.64 -17.49
C GLY A 315 15.35 -4.82 -16.54
N ASP A 316 16.39 -5.63 -16.39
CA ASP A 316 16.42 -6.76 -15.44
C ASP A 316 17.04 -6.38 -14.08
N GLU A 317 17.55 -5.16 -13.89
CA GLU A 317 18.13 -4.75 -12.62
C GLU A 317 17.03 -4.26 -11.67
N VAL A 318 17.09 -4.75 -10.42
CA VAL A 318 16.21 -4.31 -9.33
C VAL A 318 17.05 -3.74 -8.21
N ARG A 319 16.75 -2.51 -7.80
CA ARG A 319 17.39 -1.83 -6.67
C ARG A 319 16.37 -1.51 -5.59
N ALA A 320 16.79 -1.64 -4.35
CA ALA A 320 16.12 -1.02 -3.21
C ALA A 320 16.76 0.33 -2.95
N VAL A 321 15.94 1.37 -2.82
CA VAL A 321 16.40 2.75 -2.61
C VAL A 321 15.65 3.33 -1.41
N TYR A 322 16.39 3.95 -0.49
CA TYR A 322 15.83 4.42 0.79
C TYR A 322 16.11 5.90 1.03
N ALA A 323 15.12 6.60 1.59
CA ALA A 323 15.28 7.97 2.04
C ALA A 323 16.27 8.04 3.21
N GLU A 324 16.99 9.16 3.33
CA GLU A 324 17.94 9.36 4.43
C GLU A 324 17.25 9.29 5.81
N ALA A 325 16.06 9.86 5.94
CA ALA A 325 15.24 9.78 7.16
C ALA A 325 14.94 8.32 7.52
N GLY A 326 14.39 7.55 6.57
CA GLY A 326 14.12 6.13 6.76
C GLY A 326 15.33 5.29 7.14
N ARG A 327 16.51 5.55 6.55
CA ARG A 327 17.76 4.87 6.92
C ARG A 327 18.17 5.15 8.36
N ARG A 328 18.06 6.41 8.81
CA ARG A 328 18.33 6.78 10.21
C ARG A 328 17.39 6.06 11.17
N THR A 329 16.11 5.98 10.82
CA THR A 329 15.11 5.23 11.60
C THR A 329 15.46 3.75 11.67
N PHE A 330 15.72 3.11 10.53
CA PHE A 330 16.11 1.70 10.45
C PHE A 330 17.34 1.41 11.32
N ASN A 331 18.44 2.17 11.13
CA ASN A 331 19.70 1.94 11.86
C ASN A 331 19.54 2.13 13.38
N ARG A 332 18.62 3.00 13.82
CA ARG A 332 18.29 3.17 15.24
C ARG A 332 17.51 1.98 15.80
N LEU A 333 16.57 1.44 15.03
CA LEU A 333 15.74 0.29 15.43
C LEU A 333 16.53 -1.02 15.44
N TYR A 334 17.48 -1.17 14.53
CA TYR A 334 18.25 -2.40 14.31
C TYR A 334 19.75 -2.18 14.49
N LYS A 335 20.17 -1.77 15.69
CA LYS A 335 21.58 -1.44 16.00
C LYS A 335 22.57 -2.58 15.77
N ASP A 336 22.10 -3.82 15.89
CA ASP A 336 22.92 -5.03 15.72
C ASP A 336 22.98 -5.49 14.25
N GLN A 337 22.36 -4.76 13.33
CA GLN A 337 22.32 -5.07 11.91
C GLN A 337 23.24 -4.12 11.13
N PRO A 338 23.73 -4.53 9.95
CA PRO A 338 24.43 -3.61 9.06
C PRO A 338 23.58 -2.39 8.73
N GLU A 339 24.23 -1.22 8.62
CA GLU A 339 23.54 0.01 8.25
C GLU A 339 22.81 -0.14 6.91
N LEU A 340 21.60 0.40 6.85
CA LEU A 340 20.81 0.43 5.62
C LEU A 340 21.50 1.38 4.61
N PRO A 341 21.93 0.88 3.44
CA PRO A 341 22.59 1.72 2.45
C PRO A 341 21.59 2.65 1.76
N PRO A 342 22.04 3.76 1.14
CA PRO A 342 21.16 4.64 0.35
C PRO A 342 20.48 3.91 -0.81
N ALA A 343 21.21 2.98 -1.43
CA ALA A 343 20.68 2.05 -2.41
C ALA A 343 21.43 0.72 -2.35
N GLU A 344 20.74 -0.38 -2.60
CA GLU A 344 21.31 -1.71 -2.75
C GLU A 344 20.73 -2.39 -3.98
N ARG A 345 21.56 -3.16 -4.70
CA ARG A 345 21.08 -3.99 -5.80
C ARG A 345 20.52 -5.29 -5.22
N LEU A 346 19.25 -5.57 -5.49
CA LEU A 346 18.59 -6.81 -5.12
C LEU A 346 18.72 -7.88 -6.21
N TRP A 347 18.69 -7.48 -7.48
CA TRP A 347 18.81 -8.42 -8.61
C TRP A 347 19.55 -7.79 -9.80
N PRO A 348 20.38 -8.55 -10.56
CA PRO A 348 20.87 -9.89 -10.21
C PRO A 348 21.73 -9.88 -8.95
N VAL A 349 21.62 -10.94 -8.16
CA VAL A 349 22.44 -11.14 -6.95
C VAL A 349 23.91 -11.30 -7.37
N ARG A 350 24.85 -10.76 -6.58
CA ARG A 350 26.28 -10.95 -6.87
C ARG A 350 26.63 -12.42 -6.66
N LYS A 351 27.49 -12.98 -7.54
CA LYS A 351 27.99 -14.36 -7.37
C LYS A 351 28.59 -14.52 -5.96
N GLY A 352 27.97 -15.38 -5.15
CA GLY A 352 28.40 -15.66 -3.76
C GLY A 352 27.32 -15.42 -2.69
N ASP A 353 26.26 -14.67 -2.99
CA ASP A 353 25.20 -14.31 -2.02
C ASP A 353 23.96 -15.25 -2.11
N ASP A 354 24.00 -16.33 -2.89
CA ASP A 354 22.88 -17.26 -3.14
C ASP A 354 22.50 -18.18 -1.94
N GLN A 355 23.12 -18.02 -0.77
CA GLN A 355 23.00 -18.96 0.37
C GLN A 355 22.34 -18.41 1.65
N ALA A 356 21.63 -17.27 1.60
CA ALA A 356 20.96 -16.71 2.79
C ALA A 356 19.43 -16.83 2.74
#